data_AF-V7C8B1-F1
#
_entry.id   AF-V7C8B1-F1
#
_cell.length_a   1.000
_cell.length_b   1.000
_cell.length_c   1.000
_cell.angle_alpha   90.00
_cell.angle_beta   90.00
_cell.angle_gamma   90.00
#
_symmetry.space_group_name_H-M   'P 1'
#
loop_
_entity.id
_entity.type
_entity.pdbx_description
1 polymer ?
#
loop_
_entity_poly.entity_id
_entity_poly.type
_entity_poly.pdbx_seq_one_letter_code
_entity_poly.pdbx_strand_id
1 'polypeptide(L)'
;MGSKAKKKGSAAEDILETLGDFTSKENWDKFFTLRADSFEWYAEWPHLRDPLLSLLRTLPHPPPLPLLVPACGNSRLSEHLYDAGHTAITNVDFSKVVISDMLRRNVRDRPLMRWRVMDITAMQFEDESFIAVIDKGGLDALMEPELGPKLGKQYLSEVKRVLKPGGKFVCLTLAESHVLNLLFSKFRLGWKMSVDAIPLKSSAKPSLQTFMVVVEKELSTIMHQITSLLHNSSLNCNSQQVSGFSEALQNENEIREKYSSDSGILYSVEDLQEDLLKLSQGRRLQISLGGQGYSTFSYRAVILDAEELADPFTYHCGIFIVPKIRAREWLFYSEEGQWMVVRSSKAARLIMVFLDASHSDTSMEEIQKDLSPLVTPLAPAGNENGAQIPFMMASEGLKERNIIHKVTSSLTGSIIVEDVIYENVDSKVSCMFPSRELVFRRLVFERAANLVQSEALLKGELLPTKLVSESGRKKNNASPKSRKSGSQRHNV
;
A
#
# COMPACT_ATOMS: atom_id res chain seq x y z
N MET A 1 -50.84 0.03 53.58
CA MET A 1 -50.63 -0.06 52.12
C MET A 1 -49.61 0.99 51.73
N GLY A 2 -48.36 0.61 51.51
CA GLY A 2 -47.28 1.51 51.07
C GLY A 2 -46.74 1.00 49.74
N SER A 3 -47.04 1.72 48.66
CA SER A 3 -46.63 1.37 47.29
C SER A 3 -45.14 1.68 47.10
N LYS A 4 -44.36 0.64 46.81
CA LYS A 4 -42.95 0.72 46.41
C LYS A 4 -42.87 1.11 44.93
N ALA A 5 -42.62 2.37 44.64
CA ALA A 5 -42.01 2.78 43.38
C ALA A 5 -40.48 2.64 43.52
N LYS A 6 -39.93 1.48 43.12
CA LYS A 6 -38.48 1.27 43.06
C LYS A 6 -37.89 2.06 41.88
N LYS A 7 -36.93 2.93 42.19
CA LYS A 7 -35.99 3.55 41.24
C LYS A 7 -35.42 2.48 40.30
N LYS A 8 -35.72 2.57 39.01
CA LYS A 8 -35.14 1.75 37.93
C LYS A 8 -33.80 2.30 37.40
N GLY A 9 -33.34 3.46 37.89
CA GLY A 9 -32.16 4.16 37.37
C GLY A 9 -30.81 3.77 37.97
N SER A 10 -30.72 3.35 39.23
CA SER A 10 -29.41 3.19 39.90
C SER A 10 -28.68 1.88 39.58
N ALA A 11 -29.40 0.81 39.27
CA ALA A 11 -28.78 -0.49 39.01
C ALA A 11 -28.04 -0.57 37.66
N ALA A 12 -28.33 0.32 36.71
CA ALA A 12 -27.71 0.30 35.38
C ALA A 12 -26.32 0.99 35.39
N GLU A 13 -26.15 2.04 36.18
CA GLU A 13 -24.86 2.72 36.40
C GLU A 13 -23.93 1.84 37.25
N ASP A 14 -24.44 1.24 38.33
CA ASP A 14 -23.67 0.33 39.20
C ASP A 14 -23.10 -0.89 38.44
N ILE A 15 -23.81 -1.41 37.43
CA ILE A 15 -23.38 -2.58 36.63
C ILE A 15 -22.34 -2.21 35.56
N LEU A 16 -22.39 -0.99 35.01
CA LEU A 16 -21.39 -0.49 34.06
C LEU A 16 -20.04 -0.25 34.76
N GLU A 17 -20.05 0.24 36.00
CA GLU A 17 -18.84 0.29 36.84
C GLU A 17 -18.26 -1.10 37.14
N THR A 18 -19.08 -2.15 37.09
CA THR A 18 -18.63 -3.53 37.32
C THR A 18 -17.96 -4.17 36.10
N LEU A 19 -18.10 -3.59 34.89
CA LEU A 19 -17.48 -4.14 33.68
C LEU A 19 -15.96 -3.96 33.70
N GLY A 20 -15.45 -2.85 34.24
CA GLY A 20 -14.03 -2.57 34.47
C GLY A 20 -13.18 -2.65 33.19
N ASP A 21 -12.80 -3.87 32.82
CA ASP A 21 -12.05 -4.25 31.62
C ASP A 21 -13.04 -4.74 30.54
N PHE A 22 -13.23 -3.93 29.51
CA PHE A 22 -14.07 -4.21 28.34
C PHE A 22 -13.44 -5.24 27.38
N THR A 23 -12.21 -5.70 27.64
CA THR A 23 -11.58 -6.81 26.90
C THR A 23 -11.75 -8.16 27.61
N SER A 24 -12.26 -8.18 28.85
CA SER A 24 -12.51 -9.41 29.59
C SER A 24 -13.82 -10.07 29.17
N LYS A 25 -13.70 -11.27 28.60
CA LYS A 25 -14.84 -12.13 28.27
C LYS A 25 -15.70 -12.44 29.51
N GLU A 26 -15.08 -12.71 30.66
CA GLU A 26 -15.79 -13.04 31.90
C GLU A 26 -16.65 -11.87 32.40
N ASN A 27 -16.19 -10.63 32.24
CA ASN A 27 -16.96 -9.44 32.62
C ASN A 27 -18.18 -9.28 31.72
N TRP A 28 -18.02 -9.47 30.41
CA TRP A 28 -19.14 -9.46 29.47
C TRP A 28 -20.12 -10.62 29.67
N ASP A 29 -19.63 -11.85 29.88
CA ASP A 29 -20.49 -13.01 30.17
C ASP A 29 -21.35 -12.76 31.42
N LYS A 30 -20.78 -12.15 32.47
CA LYS A 30 -21.54 -11.71 33.66
C LYS A 30 -22.56 -10.63 33.31
N PHE A 31 -22.15 -9.59 32.59
CA PHE A 31 -23.04 -8.50 32.17
C PHE A 31 -24.26 -9.02 31.40
N PHE A 32 -24.05 -9.90 30.42
CA PHE A 32 -25.13 -10.48 29.62
C PHE A 32 -25.99 -11.46 30.42
N THR A 33 -25.41 -12.23 31.35
CA THR A 33 -26.19 -13.10 32.24
C THR A 33 -27.13 -12.30 33.15
N LEU A 34 -26.69 -11.13 33.62
CA LEU A 34 -27.48 -10.27 34.50
C LEU A 34 -28.55 -9.46 33.77
N ARG A 35 -28.47 -9.36 32.43
CA ARG A 35 -29.32 -8.46 31.63
C ARG A 35 -30.01 -9.17 30.47
N ALA A 36 -31.32 -9.36 30.61
CA ALA A 36 -32.15 -9.93 29.55
C ALA A 36 -32.57 -8.91 28.46
N ASP A 37 -32.63 -7.61 28.80
CA ASP A 37 -33.04 -6.55 27.87
C ASP A 37 -31.89 -6.10 26.96
N SER A 38 -32.20 -5.79 25.69
CA SER A 38 -31.23 -5.26 24.73
C SER A 38 -30.58 -3.97 25.24
N PHE A 39 -29.28 -3.83 25.04
CA PHE A 39 -28.52 -2.63 25.35
C PHE A 39 -27.89 -2.05 24.08
N GLU A 40 -27.95 -0.72 23.94
CA GLU A 40 -27.43 -0.03 22.78
C GLU A 40 -26.30 0.92 23.17
N TRP A 41 -25.12 0.66 22.63
CA TRP A 41 -24.01 1.61 22.62
C TRP A 41 -24.18 2.61 21.48
N TYR A 42 -23.84 3.87 21.75
CA TYR A 42 -23.82 4.99 20.81
C TYR A 42 -25.20 5.36 20.25
N ALA A 43 -25.30 5.67 18.96
CA ALA A 43 -26.55 6.10 18.36
C ALA A 43 -27.55 4.94 18.21
N GLU A 44 -28.83 5.22 18.51
CA GLU A 44 -29.92 4.26 18.29
C GLU A 44 -30.31 4.14 16.81
N TRP A 45 -30.97 3.04 16.47
CA TRP A 45 -31.42 2.73 15.10
C TRP A 45 -32.13 3.88 14.35
N PRO A 46 -33.04 4.68 14.96
CA PRO A 46 -33.70 5.77 14.24
C PRO A 46 -32.73 6.82 13.68
N HIS A 47 -31.57 7.02 14.31
CA HIS A 47 -30.54 7.93 13.84
C HIS A 47 -29.57 7.26 12.85
N LEU A 48 -29.36 5.95 12.98
CA LEU A 48 -28.46 5.17 12.13
C LEU A 48 -29.10 4.69 10.83
N ARG A 49 -30.42 4.53 10.78
CA ARG A 49 -31.16 3.89 9.68
C ARG A 49 -30.81 4.50 8.34
N ASP A 50 -31.04 5.80 8.16
CA ASP A 50 -30.90 6.44 6.85
C ASP A 50 -29.42 6.50 6.41
N PRO A 51 -28.45 6.90 7.26
CA PRO A 51 -27.03 6.85 6.91
C PRO A 51 -26.55 5.45 6.52
N LEU A 52 -26.86 4.42 7.32
CA LEU A 52 -26.43 3.05 7.04
C LEU A 52 -27.07 2.49 5.78
N LEU A 53 -28.39 2.62 5.62
CA LEU A 53 -29.08 2.09 4.44
C LEU A 53 -28.67 2.84 3.16
N SER A 54 -28.41 4.14 3.25
CA SER A 54 -27.83 4.90 2.13
C SER A 54 -26.48 4.33 1.73
N LEU A 55 -25.60 4.11 2.71
CA LEU A 55 -24.27 3.56 2.46
C LEU A 55 -24.33 2.15 1.85
N LEU A 56 -25.15 1.26 2.39
CA LEU A 56 -25.26 -0.12 1.90
C LEU A 56 -25.81 -0.19 0.46
N ARG A 57 -26.62 0.78 0.02
CA ARG A 57 -27.08 0.88 -1.38
C ARG A 57 -25.98 1.25 -2.36
N THR A 58 -24.89 1.87 -1.90
CA THR A 58 -23.75 2.25 -2.75
C THR A 58 -22.74 1.13 -2.95
N LEU A 59 -22.92 -0.04 -2.32
CA LEU A 59 -22.00 -1.16 -2.45
C LEU A 59 -22.06 -1.77 -3.86
N PRO A 60 -20.92 -2.15 -4.46
CA PRO A 60 -20.83 -2.53 -5.87
C PRO A 60 -21.38 -3.93 -6.20
N HIS A 61 -22.05 -4.61 -5.27
CA HIS A 61 -22.53 -5.99 -5.44
C HIS A 61 -24.06 -6.08 -5.40
N PRO A 62 -24.67 -6.99 -6.17
CA PRO A 62 -26.09 -7.27 -6.04
C PRO A 62 -26.38 -7.99 -4.71
N PRO A 63 -27.57 -7.78 -4.11
CA PRO A 63 -28.02 -8.56 -2.97
C PRO A 63 -28.10 -10.07 -3.28
N PRO A 64 -27.92 -10.96 -2.28
CA PRO A 64 -27.68 -10.64 -0.88
C PRO A 64 -26.23 -10.17 -0.63
N LEU A 65 -26.09 -9.06 0.10
CA LEU A 65 -24.80 -8.48 0.49
C LEU A 65 -24.29 -9.23 1.74
N PRO A 66 -23.12 -9.89 1.70
CA PRO A 66 -22.56 -10.53 2.89
C PRO A 66 -22.06 -9.48 3.89
N LEU A 67 -22.78 -9.32 5.00
CA LEU A 67 -22.46 -8.36 6.07
C LEU A 67 -21.86 -9.09 7.29
N LEU A 68 -20.88 -8.47 7.92
CA LEU A 68 -20.33 -8.88 9.22
C LEU A 68 -20.64 -7.81 10.28
N VAL A 69 -21.18 -8.24 11.42
CA VAL A 69 -21.37 -7.40 12.63
C VAL A 69 -20.50 -7.99 13.74
N PRO A 70 -19.25 -7.51 13.91
CA PRO A 70 -18.35 -7.93 14.99
C PRO A 70 -18.74 -7.30 16.33
N ALA A 71 -18.32 -7.93 17.43
CA ALA A 71 -18.69 -7.53 18.80
C ALA A 71 -20.17 -7.18 18.93
N CYS A 72 -21.05 -8.05 18.40
CA CYS A 72 -22.45 -7.70 18.18
C CYS A 72 -23.22 -7.45 19.48
N GLY A 73 -22.75 -8.02 20.60
CA GLY A 73 -23.44 -7.97 21.88
C GLY A 73 -24.91 -8.38 21.76
N ASN A 74 -25.77 -7.73 22.55
CA ASN A 74 -27.22 -7.90 22.49
C ASN A 74 -27.93 -6.72 21.79
N SER A 75 -27.21 -5.98 20.93
CA SER A 75 -27.77 -4.90 20.12
C SER A 75 -28.81 -5.43 19.14
N ARG A 76 -29.81 -4.60 18.85
CA ARG A 76 -30.85 -4.88 17.84
C ARG A 76 -30.45 -4.44 16.43
N LEU A 77 -29.24 -3.91 16.24
CA LEU A 77 -28.77 -3.43 14.94
C LEU A 77 -28.98 -4.48 13.83
N SER A 78 -28.58 -5.73 14.08
CA SER A 78 -28.72 -6.81 13.10
C SER A 78 -30.17 -7.19 12.82
N GLU A 79 -31.04 -7.12 13.83
CA GLU A 79 -32.49 -7.31 13.65
C GLU A 79 -33.05 -6.26 12.70
N HIS A 80 -32.67 -5.00 12.92
CA HIS A 80 -33.13 -3.89 12.12
C HIS A 80 -32.60 -3.91 10.68
N LEU A 81 -31.34 -4.28 10.47
CA LEU A 81 -30.77 -4.48 9.14
C LEU A 81 -31.48 -5.61 8.39
N TYR A 82 -31.79 -6.71 9.08
CA TYR A 82 -32.54 -7.82 8.51
C TYR A 82 -33.95 -7.40 8.09
N ASP A 83 -34.67 -6.72 8.98
CA ASP A 83 -36.03 -6.23 8.72
C ASP A 83 -36.06 -5.15 7.62
N ALA A 84 -34.91 -4.51 7.34
CA ALA A 84 -34.71 -3.60 6.23
C ALA A 84 -34.32 -4.29 4.90
N GLY A 85 -34.22 -5.62 4.86
CA GLY A 85 -33.98 -6.42 3.66
C GLY A 85 -32.55 -6.98 3.51
N HIS A 86 -31.66 -6.70 4.46
CA HIS A 86 -30.29 -7.26 4.45
C HIS A 86 -30.26 -8.60 5.19
N THR A 87 -30.47 -9.71 4.50
CA THR A 87 -30.66 -11.01 5.16
C THR A 87 -29.39 -11.81 5.41
N ALA A 88 -28.32 -11.56 4.65
CA ALA A 88 -27.04 -12.27 4.77
C ALA A 88 -26.10 -11.62 5.81
N ILE A 89 -26.54 -11.60 7.07
CA ILE A 89 -25.79 -11.02 8.19
C ILE A 89 -25.11 -12.12 9.00
N THR A 90 -23.81 -12.00 9.23
CA THR A 90 -23.05 -12.82 10.17
C THR A 90 -22.69 -11.98 11.39
N ASN A 91 -23.10 -12.43 12.57
CA ASN A 91 -22.87 -11.77 13.85
C ASN A 91 -21.83 -12.54 14.64
N VAL A 92 -20.86 -11.83 15.21
CA VAL A 92 -19.76 -12.42 15.97
C VAL A 92 -19.60 -11.69 17.31
N ASP A 93 -19.38 -12.47 18.36
CA ASP A 93 -19.02 -11.99 19.68
C ASP A 93 -18.25 -13.10 20.40
N PHE A 94 -17.27 -12.76 21.25
CA PHE A 94 -16.52 -13.76 22.02
C PHE A 94 -17.34 -14.37 23.18
N SER A 95 -18.47 -13.74 23.55
CA SER A 95 -19.37 -14.19 24.61
C SER A 95 -20.30 -15.26 24.06
N LYS A 96 -20.15 -16.48 24.59
CA LYS A 96 -21.07 -17.58 24.26
C LYS A 96 -22.47 -17.31 24.77
N VAL A 97 -22.59 -16.59 25.88
CA VAL A 97 -23.87 -16.23 26.50
C VAL A 97 -24.69 -15.39 25.51
N VAL A 98 -24.13 -14.26 25.07
CA VAL A 98 -24.86 -13.34 24.21
C VAL A 98 -25.19 -13.94 22.84
N ILE A 99 -24.27 -14.70 22.25
CA ILE A 99 -24.50 -15.38 20.97
C ILE A 99 -25.64 -16.40 21.09
N SER A 100 -25.69 -17.15 22.18
CA SER A 100 -26.76 -18.15 22.40
C SER A 100 -28.13 -17.48 22.56
N ASP A 101 -28.18 -16.38 23.30
CA ASP A 101 -29.43 -15.65 23.54
C ASP A 101 -29.92 -14.95 22.27
N MET A 102 -29.02 -14.30 21.54
CA MET A 102 -29.35 -13.63 20.29
C MET A 102 -29.77 -14.61 19.19
N LEU A 103 -29.15 -15.79 19.11
CA LEU A 103 -29.60 -16.87 18.24
C LEU A 103 -31.03 -17.32 18.59
N ARG A 104 -31.29 -17.65 19.86
CA ARG A 104 -32.63 -18.08 20.30
C ARG A 104 -33.71 -17.05 20.02
N ARG A 105 -33.38 -15.77 20.23
CA ARG A 105 -34.26 -14.64 19.99
C ARG A 105 -34.61 -14.46 18.51
N ASN A 106 -33.72 -14.83 17.59
CA ASN A 106 -33.86 -14.51 16.17
C ASN A 106 -34.09 -15.71 15.24
N VAL A 107 -33.82 -16.94 15.67
CA VAL A 107 -33.84 -18.13 14.80
C VAL A 107 -35.21 -18.39 14.14
N ARG A 108 -36.32 -17.96 14.75
CA ARG A 108 -37.67 -18.15 14.19
C ARG A 108 -38.03 -17.07 13.16
N ASP A 109 -37.85 -15.80 13.52
CA ASP A 109 -38.31 -14.68 12.70
C ASP A 109 -37.27 -14.21 11.67
N ARG A 110 -35.98 -14.46 11.92
CA ARG A 110 -34.85 -14.01 11.10
C ARG A 110 -33.86 -15.16 10.83
N PRO A 111 -34.31 -16.27 10.22
CA PRO A 111 -33.56 -17.53 10.15
C PRO A 111 -32.29 -17.47 9.30
N LEU A 112 -32.12 -16.45 8.43
CA LEU A 112 -30.95 -16.33 7.56
C LEU A 112 -29.75 -15.65 8.26
N MET A 113 -29.95 -15.06 9.43
CA MET A 113 -28.83 -14.53 10.22
C MET A 113 -27.98 -15.65 10.82
N ARG A 114 -26.66 -15.45 10.79
CA ARG A 114 -25.69 -16.36 11.41
C ARG A 114 -25.19 -15.73 12.71
N TRP A 115 -25.00 -16.55 13.73
CA TRP A 115 -24.49 -16.15 15.04
C TRP A 115 -23.33 -17.07 15.41
N ARG A 116 -22.14 -16.52 15.66
CA ARG A 116 -20.93 -17.30 15.90
C ARG A 116 -20.17 -16.77 17.11
N VAL A 117 -19.77 -17.67 18.00
CA VAL A 117 -18.83 -17.34 19.08
C VAL A 117 -17.44 -17.27 18.46
N MET A 118 -16.83 -16.08 18.46
CA MET A 118 -15.52 -15.87 17.83
C MET A 118 -14.88 -14.58 18.36
N ASP A 119 -13.54 -14.62 18.49
CA ASP A 119 -12.72 -13.46 18.82
C ASP A 119 -12.51 -12.62 17.54
N ILE A 120 -12.81 -11.32 17.62
CA ILE A 120 -12.71 -10.41 16.48
C ILE A 120 -11.26 -10.03 16.14
N THR A 121 -10.31 -10.28 17.04
CA THR A 121 -8.87 -10.08 16.80
C THR A 121 -8.21 -11.23 16.03
N ALA A 122 -8.92 -12.36 15.86
CA ALA A 122 -8.47 -13.53 15.12
C ALA A 122 -9.68 -14.28 14.52
N MET A 123 -10.25 -13.73 13.44
CA MET A 123 -11.47 -14.24 12.84
C MET A 123 -11.23 -15.48 11.99
N GLN A 124 -12.07 -16.50 12.16
CA GLN A 124 -12.02 -17.76 11.40
C GLN A 124 -12.89 -17.67 10.13
N PHE A 125 -12.63 -16.63 9.34
CA PHE A 125 -13.21 -16.43 8.02
C PHE A 125 -12.12 -16.43 6.97
N GLU A 126 -12.45 -16.81 5.74
CA GLU A 126 -11.54 -16.67 4.60
C GLU A 126 -11.32 -15.19 4.27
N ASP A 127 -10.19 -14.89 3.63
CA ASP A 127 -9.92 -13.58 3.06
C ASP A 127 -11.07 -13.16 2.13
N GLU A 128 -11.39 -11.87 2.10
CA GLU A 128 -12.35 -11.30 1.17
C GLU A 128 -13.75 -11.97 1.22
N SER A 129 -14.21 -12.34 2.41
CA SER A 129 -15.51 -12.99 2.63
C SER A 129 -16.70 -12.02 2.66
N PHE A 130 -16.49 -10.75 3.06
CA PHE A 130 -17.57 -9.80 3.34
C PHE A 130 -17.47 -8.54 2.47
N ILE A 131 -18.64 -7.98 2.14
CA ILE A 131 -18.71 -6.70 1.41
C ILE A 131 -18.91 -5.50 2.33
N ALA A 132 -19.42 -5.74 3.55
CA ALA A 132 -19.41 -4.71 4.58
C ALA A 132 -19.15 -5.32 5.97
N VAL A 133 -18.39 -4.58 6.78
CA VAL A 133 -18.19 -4.86 8.21
C VAL A 133 -18.75 -3.66 8.97
N ILE A 134 -19.70 -3.89 9.88
CA ILE A 134 -20.40 -2.83 10.62
C ILE A 134 -20.09 -2.98 12.11
N ASP A 135 -19.08 -2.23 12.56
CA ASP A 135 -18.65 -2.16 13.95
C ASP A 135 -19.41 -1.06 14.70
N LYS A 136 -19.87 -1.40 15.91
CA LYS A 136 -20.51 -0.44 16.81
C LYS A 136 -19.94 -0.56 18.22
N GLY A 137 -18.78 0.07 18.42
CA GLY A 137 -18.07 0.10 19.71
C GLY A 137 -17.18 -1.09 19.98
N GLY A 138 -17.04 -2.02 19.02
CA GLY A 138 -16.12 -3.13 19.14
C GLY A 138 -14.68 -2.66 19.13
N LEU A 139 -14.33 -1.73 18.22
CA LEU A 139 -13.00 -1.14 18.20
C LEU A 139 -12.70 -0.36 19.48
N ASP A 140 -13.65 0.45 19.96
CA ASP A 140 -13.46 1.27 21.15
C ASP A 140 -13.20 0.40 22.40
N ALA A 141 -13.92 -0.71 22.53
CA ALA A 141 -13.71 -1.68 23.61
C ALA A 141 -12.31 -2.32 23.58
N LEU A 142 -11.68 -2.44 22.40
CA LEU A 142 -10.32 -2.98 22.25
C LEU A 142 -9.21 -1.92 22.37
N MET A 143 -9.59 -0.65 22.54
CA MET A 143 -8.68 0.50 22.49
C MET A 143 -8.60 1.25 23.83
N GLU A 144 -8.98 0.60 24.94
CA GLU A 144 -8.80 1.18 26.27
C GLU A 144 -7.37 1.73 26.45
N PRO A 145 -7.20 3.00 26.87
CA PRO A 145 -5.89 3.64 26.96
C PRO A 145 -4.87 2.86 27.79
N GLU A 146 -5.33 2.13 28.81
CA GLU A 146 -4.52 1.34 29.74
C GLU A 146 -3.97 0.04 29.11
N LEU A 147 -4.68 -0.51 28.12
CA LEU A 147 -4.31 -1.74 27.42
C LEU A 147 -3.52 -1.46 26.12
N GLY A 148 -3.59 -0.21 25.64
CA GLY A 148 -2.89 0.24 24.45
C GLY A 148 -3.44 -0.33 23.14
N PRO A 149 -2.81 -0.02 21.99
CA PRO A 149 -3.44 -0.21 20.69
C PRO A 149 -3.32 -1.63 20.11
N LYS A 150 -2.78 -2.60 20.86
CA LYS A 150 -2.39 -3.91 20.30
C LYS A 150 -3.61 -4.69 19.78
N LEU A 151 -4.66 -4.80 20.57
CA LEU A 151 -5.87 -5.54 20.20
C LEU A 151 -6.62 -4.85 19.06
N GLY A 152 -6.76 -3.51 19.13
CA GLY A 152 -7.31 -2.74 18.03
C GLY A 152 -6.52 -2.89 16.73
N LYS A 153 -5.18 -2.92 16.78
CA LYS A 153 -4.34 -3.20 15.60
C LYS A 153 -4.68 -4.57 15.00
N GLN A 154 -4.74 -5.62 15.81
CA GLN A 154 -5.07 -6.99 15.36
C GLN A 154 -6.47 -7.07 14.75
N TYR A 155 -7.46 -6.44 15.39
CA TYR A 155 -8.82 -6.40 14.87
C TYR A 155 -8.90 -5.67 13.52
N LEU A 156 -8.28 -4.49 13.38
CA LEU A 156 -8.29 -3.77 12.11
C LEU A 156 -7.58 -4.56 10.98
N SER A 157 -6.54 -5.33 11.29
CA SER A 157 -5.92 -6.27 10.34
C SER A 157 -6.92 -7.32 9.84
N GLU A 158 -7.71 -7.90 10.75
CA GLU A 158 -8.77 -8.85 10.38
C GLU A 158 -9.85 -8.17 9.52
N VAL A 159 -10.27 -6.94 9.85
CA VAL A 159 -11.19 -6.16 9.03
C VAL A 159 -10.66 -5.98 7.60
N LYS A 160 -9.38 -5.57 7.45
CA LYS A 160 -8.73 -5.42 6.13
C LYS A 160 -8.72 -6.73 5.34
N ARG A 161 -8.47 -7.85 6.03
CA ARG A 161 -8.36 -9.18 5.46
C ARG A 161 -9.70 -9.71 4.96
N VAL A 162 -10.74 -9.63 5.78
CA VAL A 162 -12.06 -10.21 5.44
C VAL A 162 -12.88 -9.36 4.48
N LEU A 163 -12.53 -8.10 4.26
CA LEU A 163 -13.19 -7.22 3.30
C LEU A 163 -12.78 -7.49 1.85
N LYS A 164 -13.79 -7.63 0.99
CA LYS A 164 -13.63 -7.66 -0.48
C LYS A 164 -13.13 -6.33 -1.03
N PRO A 165 -12.44 -6.31 -2.19
CA PRO A 165 -12.24 -5.08 -2.96
C PRO A 165 -13.57 -4.35 -3.20
N GLY A 166 -13.61 -3.03 -2.99
CA GLY A 166 -14.84 -2.23 -3.02
C GLY A 166 -15.76 -2.40 -1.80
N GLY A 167 -15.36 -3.23 -0.83
CA GLY A 167 -16.08 -3.42 0.43
C GLY A 167 -15.85 -2.28 1.42
N LYS A 168 -16.77 -2.12 2.37
CA LYS A 168 -16.78 -1.00 3.32
C LYS A 168 -16.73 -1.45 4.77
N PHE A 169 -15.78 -0.90 5.52
CA PHE A 169 -15.82 -0.89 6.97
C PHE A 169 -16.61 0.33 7.45
N VAL A 170 -17.55 0.11 8.36
CA VAL A 170 -18.36 1.15 8.99
C VAL A 170 -18.13 1.05 10.49
N CYS A 171 -17.42 2.02 11.07
CA CYS A 171 -17.14 2.07 12.49
C CYS A 171 -17.94 3.20 13.13
N LEU A 172 -18.86 2.83 14.02
CA LEU A 172 -19.57 3.76 14.89
C LEU A 172 -18.79 3.88 16.19
N THR A 173 -18.27 5.08 16.46
CA THR A 173 -17.33 5.36 17.56
C THR A 173 -17.60 6.72 18.21
N LEU A 174 -17.04 6.94 19.40
CA LEU A 174 -16.92 8.27 20.01
C LEU A 174 -15.77 9.10 19.44
N ALA A 175 -14.99 8.55 18.51
CA ALA A 175 -13.93 9.27 17.81
C ALA A 175 -12.89 9.90 18.76
N GLU A 176 -12.54 9.18 19.83
CA GLU A 176 -11.43 9.60 20.68
C GLU A 176 -10.13 9.63 19.88
N SER A 177 -9.25 10.59 20.18
CA SER A 177 -8.06 10.86 19.37
C SER A 177 -7.20 9.62 19.14
N HIS A 178 -7.05 8.76 20.14
CA HIS A 178 -6.25 7.53 20.02
C HIS A 178 -6.90 6.48 19.09
N VAL A 179 -8.23 6.40 19.06
CA VAL A 179 -8.99 5.54 18.12
C VAL A 179 -8.87 6.06 16.70
N LEU A 180 -9.09 7.37 16.51
CA LEU A 180 -8.96 8.01 15.20
C LEU A 180 -7.55 7.87 14.64
N ASN A 181 -6.52 8.13 15.45
CA ASN A 181 -5.12 7.99 15.04
C ASN A 181 -4.82 6.56 14.54
N LEU A 182 -5.36 5.54 15.21
CA LEU A 182 -5.20 4.16 14.76
C LEU A 182 -5.97 3.88 13.47
N LEU A 183 -7.24 4.30 13.37
CA LEU A 183 -8.05 4.12 12.15
C LEU A 183 -7.39 4.78 10.94
N PHE A 184 -7.00 6.04 11.09
CA PHE A 184 -6.42 6.87 10.05
C PHE A 184 -5.10 6.30 9.52
N SER A 185 -4.22 5.86 10.42
CA SER A 185 -2.96 5.21 10.06
C SER A 185 -3.17 3.84 9.41
N LYS A 186 -4.01 2.97 9.99
CA LYS A 186 -4.23 1.60 9.48
C LYS A 186 -4.92 1.56 8.11
N PHE A 187 -5.72 2.57 7.80
CA PHE A 187 -6.45 2.70 6.54
C PHE A 187 -5.95 3.91 5.72
N ARG A 188 -4.63 4.13 5.71
CA ARG A 188 -4.02 5.18 4.88
C ARG A 188 -3.89 4.80 3.41
N LEU A 189 -3.32 3.62 3.14
CA LEU A 189 -3.01 3.18 1.77
C LEU A 189 -3.96 2.12 1.23
N GLY A 190 -4.49 2.34 0.03
CA GLY A 190 -5.47 1.46 -0.58
C GLY A 190 -6.87 1.61 0.02
N TRP A 191 -7.13 2.73 0.70
CA TRP A 191 -8.41 2.99 1.35
C TRP A 191 -8.85 4.43 1.20
N LYS A 192 -10.13 4.58 0.83
CA LYS A 192 -10.83 5.85 0.87
C LYS A 192 -11.61 5.95 2.18
N MET A 193 -11.60 7.11 2.81
CA MET A 193 -12.23 7.29 4.11
C MET A 193 -13.14 8.52 4.15
N SER A 194 -14.27 8.39 4.83
CA SER A 194 -15.11 9.52 5.23
C SER A 194 -15.45 9.45 6.71
N VAL A 195 -15.62 10.60 7.35
CA VAL A 195 -16.06 10.67 8.75
C VAL A 195 -17.17 11.69 8.91
N ASP A 196 -18.31 11.24 9.42
CA ASP A 196 -19.50 12.07 9.60
C ASP A 196 -20.11 11.87 10.99
N ALA A 197 -20.60 12.95 11.61
CA ALA A 197 -21.35 12.83 12.86
C ALA A 197 -22.78 12.34 12.60
N ILE A 198 -23.26 11.43 13.43
CA ILE A 198 -24.64 10.97 13.38
C ILE A 198 -25.57 12.04 13.98
N PRO A 199 -26.51 12.61 13.22
CA PRO A 199 -27.38 13.66 13.73
C PRO A 199 -28.29 13.15 14.85
N LEU A 200 -28.22 13.78 16.02
CA LEU A 200 -29.09 13.50 17.16
C LEU A 200 -30.29 14.45 17.10
N LYS A 201 -31.51 13.92 16.98
CA LYS A 201 -32.75 14.72 16.88
C LYS A 201 -33.26 15.27 18.23
N SER A 202 -32.42 15.28 19.27
CA SER A 202 -32.79 15.65 20.64
C SER A 202 -32.64 17.16 20.89
N SER A 203 -33.56 17.74 21.66
CA SER A 203 -33.47 19.11 22.17
C SER A 203 -32.47 19.26 23.32
N ALA A 204 -32.01 18.16 23.92
CA ALA A 204 -30.98 18.15 24.95
C ALA A 204 -29.60 17.95 24.32
N LYS A 205 -28.63 18.79 24.69
CA LYS A 205 -27.23 18.65 24.26
C LYS A 205 -26.69 17.33 24.81
N PRO A 206 -26.38 16.33 23.96
CA PRO A 206 -25.78 15.09 24.43
C PRO A 206 -24.37 15.39 24.96
N SER A 207 -23.96 14.68 26.01
CA SER A 207 -22.59 14.78 26.53
C SER A 207 -21.54 14.31 25.53
N LEU A 208 -21.92 13.37 24.66
CA LEU A 208 -21.06 12.73 23.68
C LEU A 208 -21.75 12.61 22.31
N GLN A 209 -20.98 12.81 21.25
CA GLN A 209 -21.40 12.67 19.86
C GLN A 209 -20.90 11.34 19.28
N THR A 210 -21.79 10.62 18.58
CA THR A 210 -21.40 9.44 17.80
C THR A 210 -20.95 9.87 16.40
N PHE A 211 -19.82 9.33 15.97
CA PHE A 211 -19.30 9.47 14.62
C PHE A 211 -19.40 8.15 13.87
N MET A 212 -19.59 8.25 12.56
CA MET A 212 -19.53 7.14 11.63
C MET A 212 -18.30 7.34 10.75
N VAL A 213 -17.30 6.51 10.96
CA VAL A 213 -16.12 6.41 10.11
C VAL A 213 -16.41 5.33 9.07
N VAL A 214 -16.40 5.70 7.80
CA VAL A 214 -16.56 4.78 6.68
C VAL A 214 -15.24 4.65 5.96
N VAL A 215 -14.76 3.42 5.79
CA VAL A 215 -13.55 3.11 5.06
C VAL A 215 -13.88 2.17 3.92
N GLU A 216 -13.50 2.51 2.70
CA GLU A 216 -13.73 1.73 1.48
C GLU A 216 -12.41 1.17 0.95
N LYS A 217 -12.38 -0.14 0.67
CA LYS A 217 -11.21 -0.84 0.13
C LYS A 217 -11.06 -0.51 -1.35
N GLU A 218 -10.01 0.20 -1.72
CA GLU A 218 -9.69 0.51 -3.12
C GLU A 218 -8.48 -0.30 -3.58
N LEU A 219 -8.47 -0.68 -4.86
CA LEU A 219 -7.29 -1.28 -5.50
C LEU A 219 -6.28 -0.22 -5.97
N SER A 220 -6.66 1.06 -5.85
CA SER A 220 -5.85 2.21 -6.24
C SER A 220 -4.78 2.51 -5.19
N THR A 221 -3.60 2.91 -5.64
CA THR A 221 -2.55 3.47 -4.78
C THR A 221 -2.69 4.98 -4.59
N ILE A 222 -3.70 5.60 -5.22
CA ILE A 222 -4.00 7.03 -5.05
C ILE A 222 -4.49 7.24 -3.63
N MET A 223 -3.91 8.23 -2.98
CA MET A 223 -4.28 8.57 -1.62
C MET A 223 -5.22 9.77 -1.62
N HIS A 224 -6.38 9.56 -1.00
CA HIS A 224 -7.42 10.56 -0.87
C HIS A 224 -7.35 11.20 0.50
N GLN A 225 -7.56 12.53 0.56
CA GLN A 225 -7.92 13.18 1.81
C GLN A 225 -9.20 12.55 2.36
N ILE A 226 -9.27 12.44 3.68
CA ILE A 226 -10.44 12.01 4.41
C ILE A 226 -11.52 13.08 4.24
N THR A 227 -12.63 12.69 3.63
CA THR A 227 -13.77 13.59 3.43
C THR A 227 -14.61 13.67 4.70
N SER A 228 -15.11 14.84 5.04
CA SER A 228 -16.09 15.01 6.10
C SER A 228 -17.16 16.00 5.66
N LEU A 229 -18.43 15.64 5.83
CA LEU A 229 -19.57 16.52 5.53
C LEU A 229 -19.95 17.41 6.72
N LEU A 230 -19.11 17.45 7.76
CA LEU A 230 -19.35 18.23 8.96
C LEU A 230 -19.31 19.72 8.65
N HIS A 231 -20.48 20.35 8.58
CA HIS A 231 -20.58 21.78 8.78
C HIS A 231 -20.48 22.07 10.29
N ASN A 232 -19.50 22.90 10.68
CA ASN A 232 -19.24 23.33 12.08
C ASN A 232 -20.49 23.80 12.86
N SER A 233 -21.56 24.20 12.16
CA SER A 233 -22.83 24.61 12.74
C SER A 233 -23.76 23.47 13.21
N SER A 234 -23.43 22.21 12.92
CA SER A 234 -24.30 21.04 13.20
C SER A 234 -23.90 20.21 14.43
N LEU A 235 -22.72 20.46 15.01
CA LEU A 235 -22.21 19.73 16.17
C LEU A 235 -22.72 20.36 17.48
N ASN A 236 -23.72 19.75 18.10
CA ASN A 236 -24.32 20.19 19.37
C ASN A 236 -23.69 19.50 20.60
N CYS A 237 -22.39 19.21 20.58
CA CYS A 237 -21.72 18.34 21.57
C CYS A 237 -20.49 18.98 22.24
N ASN A 238 -19.85 18.21 23.13
CA ASN A 238 -18.70 18.63 23.94
C ASN A 238 -17.57 19.23 23.06
N SER A 239 -17.17 20.46 23.38
CA SER A 239 -16.13 21.19 22.64
C SER A 239 -14.81 20.45 22.55
N GLN A 240 -14.48 19.65 23.57
CA GLN A 240 -13.22 18.89 23.63
C GLN A 240 -13.21 17.69 22.68
N GLN A 241 -14.36 16.99 22.55
CA GLN A 241 -14.49 15.88 21.61
C GLN A 241 -14.39 16.39 20.17
N VAL A 242 -15.09 17.49 19.87
CA VAL A 242 -15.07 18.12 18.53
C VAL A 242 -13.68 18.66 18.19
N SER A 243 -13.00 19.31 19.14
CA SER A 243 -11.64 19.81 18.89
C SER A 243 -10.67 18.66 18.64
N GLY A 244 -10.70 17.60 19.47
CA GLY A 244 -9.82 16.45 19.31
C GLY A 244 -10.06 15.70 18.00
N PHE A 245 -11.32 15.57 17.57
CA PHE A 245 -11.68 15.04 16.27
C PHE A 245 -11.14 15.92 15.13
N SER A 246 -11.37 17.24 15.20
CA SER A 246 -11.00 18.18 14.13
C SER A 246 -9.48 18.24 13.95
N GLU A 247 -8.74 18.22 15.06
CA GLU A 247 -7.28 18.17 15.07
C GLU A 247 -6.76 16.87 14.47
N ALA A 248 -7.29 15.71 14.87
CA ALA A 248 -6.90 14.43 14.30
C ALA A 248 -7.16 14.35 12.79
N LEU A 249 -8.33 14.82 12.34
CA LEU A 249 -8.70 14.87 10.93
C LEU A 249 -7.78 15.80 10.13
N GLN A 250 -7.52 17.01 10.64
CA GLN A 250 -6.64 17.98 9.99
C GLN A 250 -5.22 17.43 9.87
N ASN A 251 -4.66 16.90 10.96
CA ASN A 251 -3.31 16.33 10.99
C ASN A 251 -3.17 15.20 9.96
N GLU A 252 -4.12 14.29 9.89
CA GLU A 252 -4.10 13.20 8.92
C GLU A 252 -4.29 13.70 7.48
N ASN A 253 -5.13 14.70 7.24
CA ASN A 253 -5.31 15.28 5.91
C ASN A 253 -4.09 16.04 5.44
N GLU A 254 -3.34 16.70 6.32
CA GLU A 254 -2.05 17.31 6.00
C GLU A 254 -1.01 16.25 5.66
N ILE A 255 -0.99 15.14 6.41
CA ILE A 255 -0.16 13.97 6.11
C ILE A 255 -0.52 13.44 4.71
N ARG A 256 -1.81 13.26 4.42
CA ARG A 256 -2.29 12.77 3.11
C ARG A 256 -1.99 13.77 1.97
N GLU A 257 -2.16 15.06 2.20
CA GLU A 257 -1.85 16.07 1.19
C GLU A 257 -0.36 16.07 0.83
N LYS A 258 0.51 15.91 1.85
CA LYS A 258 1.95 15.81 1.65
C LYS A 258 2.32 14.64 0.72
N TYR A 259 1.76 13.44 0.88
CA TYR A 259 2.10 12.36 -0.07
C TYR A 259 1.42 12.48 -1.44
N SER A 260 0.33 13.25 -1.60
CA SER A 260 -0.31 13.49 -2.91
C SER A 260 0.36 14.60 -3.73
N SER A 261 0.99 15.58 -3.06
CA SER A 261 1.63 16.75 -3.69
C SER A 261 3.12 16.56 -3.98
N ASP A 262 3.77 15.61 -3.31
CA ASP A 262 5.18 15.29 -3.53
C ASP A 262 5.33 13.79 -3.81
N SER A 263 5.72 13.44 -5.04
CA SER A 263 6.09 12.07 -5.45
C SER A 263 7.26 11.47 -4.65
N GLY A 264 7.77 12.18 -3.64
CA GLY A 264 9.01 11.94 -2.93
C GLY A 264 8.92 11.67 -1.43
N ILE A 265 7.74 11.62 -0.78
CA ILE A 265 7.65 11.40 0.67
C ILE A 265 7.54 9.91 1.02
N LEU A 266 8.30 9.55 2.05
CA LEU A 266 8.66 8.19 2.45
C LEU A 266 7.68 7.63 3.48
N TYR A 267 7.06 6.47 3.21
CA TYR A 267 6.31 5.75 4.25
C TYR A 267 7.24 5.21 5.34
N SER A 268 6.76 5.22 6.59
CA SER A 268 7.38 4.41 7.65
C SER A 268 7.02 2.94 7.41
N VAL A 269 7.98 2.04 7.64
CA VAL A 269 7.78 0.59 7.46
C VAL A 269 6.66 0.06 8.37
N GLU A 270 6.51 0.66 9.56
CA GLU A 270 5.53 0.28 10.58
C GLU A 270 4.07 0.48 10.15
N ASP A 271 3.81 1.50 9.32
CA ASP A 271 2.45 1.80 8.82
C ASP A 271 2.02 0.85 7.69
N LEU A 272 2.98 0.19 7.02
CA LEU A 272 2.75 -0.60 5.81
C LEU A 272 3.00 -2.10 5.96
N GLN A 273 3.48 -2.53 7.13
CA GLN A 273 4.04 -3.87 7.31
C GLN A 273 3.07 -5.00 6.89
N GLU A 274 1.76 -4.84 7.13
CA GLU A 274 0.75 -5.85 6.74
C GLU A 274 0.39 -5.81 5.25
N ASP A 275 0.33 -4.63 4.64
CA ASP A 275 -0.03 -4.47 3.21
C ASP A 275 1.11 -4.87 2.28
N LEU A 276 2.36 -4.73 2.76
CA LEU A 276 3.55 -5.13 2.03
C LEU A 276 3.71 -6.65 2.00
N LEU A 277 3.16 -7.43 2.93
CA LEU A 277 3.27 -8.91 2.86
C LEU A 277 2.59 -9.52 1.62
N LYS A 278 1.65 -8.82 0.99
CA LYS A 278 1.01 -9.26 -0.26
C LYS A 278 1.63 -8.54 -1.47
N LEU A 279 1.74 -9.24 -2.60
CA LEU A 279 2.07 -8.63 -3.89
C LEU A 279 0.82 -7.94 -4.45
N SER A 280 0.97 -6.69 -4.93
CA SER A 280 -0.08 -6.02 -5.71
C SER A 280 0.48 -5.62 -7.06
N GLN A 281 -0.13 -6.13 -8.12
CA GLN A 281 0.31 -5.89 -9.50
C GLN A 281 0.46 -4.39 -9.80
N GLY A 282 1.65 -3.99 -10.27
CA GLY A 282 1.93 -2.59 -10.64
C GLY A 282 2.08 -1.63 -9.44
N ARG A 283 2.25 -2.14 -8.21
CA ARG A 283 2.48 -1.29 -7.03
C ARG A 283 3.82 -0.58 -7.12
N ARG A 284 3.81 0.72 -6.85
CA ARG A 284 5.00 1.56 -6.65
C ARG A 284 4.85 2.37 -5.37
N LEU A 285 5.72 2.15 -4.38
CA LEU A 285 5.69 2.85 -3.08
C LEU A 285 7.08 3.34 -2.69
N GLN A 286 7.20 4.63 -2.38
CA GLN A 286 8.45 5.21 -1.88
C GLN A 286 8.47 5.18 -0.33
N ILE A 287 9.49 4.57 0.27
CA ILE A 287 9.57 4.32 1.71
C ILE A 287 10.92 4.70 2.31
N SER A 288 10.93 5.01 3.61
CA SER A 288 12.13 5.27 4.39
C SER A 288 12.45 4.01 5.17
N LEU A 289 13.67 3.50 4.97
CA LEU A 289 14.19 2.39 5.75
C LEU A 289 15.18 2.95 6.77
N GLY A 290 15.03 2.54 8.03
CA GLY A 290 15.97 2.89 9.08
C GLY A 290 15.68 4.21 9.80
N GLY A 291 16.62 4.64 10.65
CA GLY A 291 16.50 5.85 11.45
C GLY A 291 17.07 5.70 12.87
N GLN A 292 17.03 6.80 13.63
CA GLN A 292 17.62 6.89 14.98
C GLN A 292 16.99 5.84 15.92
N GLY A 293 17.78 4.83 16.29
CA GLY A 293 17.40 3.74 17.18
C GLY A 293 17.17 2.38 16.51
N TYR A 294 17.10 2.30 15.17
CA TYR A 294 16.80 1.06 14.43
C TYR A 294 17.89 0.62 13.44
N SER A 295 18.67 1.55 12.91
CA SER A 295 19.75 1.26 11.96
C SER A 295 20.86 2.31 12.04
N THR A 296 22.00 2.01 11.43
CA THR A 296 23.14 2.94 11.33
C THR A 296 22.83 4.07 10.36
N PHE A 297 22.10 3.76 9.27
CA PHE A 297 21.80 4.72 8.21
C PHE A 297 20.29 4.84 7.95
N SER A 298 19.89 5.96 7.35
CA SER A 298 18.55 6.14 6.79
C SER A 298 18.63 6.01 5.28
N TYR A 299 17.78 5.16 4.71
CA TYR A 299 17.74 4.91 3.28
C TYR A 299 16.41 5.36 2.69
N ARG A 300 16.48 5.96 1.51
CA ARG A 300 15.33 6.13 0.64
C ARG A 300 15.20 4.89 -0.23
N ALA A 301 14.03 4.26 -0.23
CA ALA A 301 13.76 3.10 -1.06
C ALA A 301 12.46 3.24 -1.86
N VAL A 302 12.34 2.49 -2.95
CA VAL A 302 11.11 2.37 -3.75
C VAL A 302 10.81 0.87 -3.89
N ILE A 303 9.64 0.46 -3.40
CA ILE A 303 9.10 -0.89 -3.57
C ILE A 303 8.32 -0.93 -4.87
N LEU A 304 8.66 -1.88 -5.73
CA LEU A 304 8.01 -2.12 -7.02
C LEU A 304 7.56 -3.57 -7.10
N ASP A 305 6.27 -3.81 -7.30
CA ASP A 305 5.72 -5.15 -7.56
C ASP A 305 5.48 -5.30 -9.07
N ALA A 306 5.89 -6.42 -9.65
CA ALA A 306 5.87 -6.65 -11.09
C ALA A 306 4.47 -6.45 -11.71
N GLU A 307 4.45 -5.86 -12.91
CA GLU A 307 3.21 -5.60 -13.67
C GLU A 307 2.64 -6.85 -14.35
N GLU A 308 3.46 -7.86 -14.63
CA GLU A 308 3.06 -9.07 -15.37
C GLU A 308 3.37 -10.33 -14.54
N LEU A 309 2.36 -11.19 -14.32
CA LEU A 309 2.47 -12.49 -13.65
C LEU A 309 2.71 -13.66 -14.63
N ALA A 310 2.87 -13.38 -15.93
CA ALA A 310 2.80 -14.39 -16.98
C ALA A 310 4.07 -15.27 -17.09
N ASP A 311 5.24 -14.76 -16.71
CA ASP A 311 6.49 -15.50 -16.69
C ASP A 311 6.87 -15.94 -15.26
N PRO A 312 7.44 -17.13 -15.06
CA PRO A 312 7.95 -17.54 -13.76
C PRO A 312 9.07 -16.60 -13.30
N PHE A 313 8.87 -15.95 -12.15
CA PHE A 313 9.90 -15.10 -11.53
C PHE A 313 11.11 -15.93 -11.11
N THR A 314 12.30 -15.37 -11.32
CA THR A 314 13.55 -15.98 -10.80
C THR A 314 13.66 -15.76 -9.28
N TYR A 315 13.14 -14.63 -8.79
CA TYR A 315 13.18 -14.25 -7.38
C TYR A 315 11.84 -13.70 -6.91
N HIS A 316 11.37 -14.08 -5.72
CA HIS A 316 10.16 -13.51 -5.13
C HIS A 316 10.38 -12.08 -4.60
N CYS A 317 11.59 -11.77 -4.17
CA CYS A 317 12.00 -10.43 -3.75
C CYS A 317 13.47 -10.23 -4.12
N GLY A 318 13.83 -9.04 -4.60
CA GLY A 318 15.20 -8.64 -4.86
C GLY A 318 15.47 -7.22 -4.38
N ILE A 319 16.70 -6.91 -4.00
CA ILE A 319 17.12 -5.58 -3.56
C ILE A 319 18.05 -5.01 -4.62
N PHE A 320 17.80 -3.78 -5.04
CA PHE A 320 18.59 -3.10 -6.06
C PHE A 320 19.18 -1.80 -5.48
N ILE A 321 20.47 -1.83 -5.17
CA ILE A 321 21.17 -0.68 -4.59
C ILE A 321 21.62 0.26 -5.71
N VAL A 322 21.20 1.52 -5.60
CA VAL A 322 21.53 2.61 -6.52
C VAL A 322 22.53 3.55 -5.81
N PRO A 323 23.81 3.57 -6.23
CA PRO A 323 24.80 4.49 -5.70
C PRO A 323 24.39 5.95 -5.92
N LYS A 324 24.79 6.84 -4.99
CA LYS A 324 24.47 8.27 -5.03
C LYS A 324 24.73 8.92 -6.39
N ILE A 325 25.84 8.55 -7.04
CA ILE A 325 26.29 9.11 -8.32
C ILE A 325 25.29 8.79 -9.45
N ARG A 326 24.59 7.65 -9.35
CA ARG A 326 23.65 7.14 -10.35
C ARG A 326 22.18 7.43 -10.01
N ALA A 327 21.88 7.83 -8.78
CA ALA A 327 20.52 8.04 -8.28
C ALA A 327 19.66 9.01 -9.10
N ARG A 328 20.28 9.81 -9.97
CA ARG A 328 19.62 10.78 -10.85
C ARG A 328 19.65 10.39 -12.33
N GLU A 329 20.22 9.24 -12.68
CA GLU A 329 20.09 8.69 -14.03
C GLU A 329 18.63 8.36 -14.32
N TRP A 330 18.18 8.60 -15.55
CA TRP A 330 16.79 8.36 -15.96
C TRP A 330 16.28 6.97 -15.57
N LEU A 331 17.14 5.94 -15.74
CA LEU A 331 16.82 4.54 -15.43
C LEU A 331 16.43 4.30 -13.96
N PHE A 332 16.98 5.08 -13.02
CA PHE A 332 16.71 4.91 -11.59
C PHE A 332 15.82 6.01 -11.01
N TYR A 333 15.76 7.18 -11.66
CA TYR A 333 15.01 8.33 -11.18
C TYR A 333 13.57 8.37 -11.70
N SER A 334 13.37 8.14 -13.01
CA SER A 334 12.03 8.19 -13.62
C SER A 334 11.21 6.95 -13.30
N GLU A 335 9.89 7.10 -13.27
CA GLU A 335 8.99 5.97 -13.07
C GLU A 335 9.12 4.94 -14.21
N GLU A 336 9.16 5.41 -15.46
CA GLU A 336 9.29 4.56 -16.64
C GLU A 336 10.62 3.77 -16.64
N GLY A 337 11.70 4.42 -16.18
CA GLY A 337 13.01 3.79 -16.01
C GLY A 337 13.01 2.73 -14.91
N GLN A 338 12.41 3.02 -13.75
CA GLN A 338 12.29 2.07 -12.65
C GLN A 338 11.55 0.79 -13.08
N TRP A 339 10.46 0.93 -13.83
CA TRP A 339 9.74 -0.21 -14.40
C TRP A 339 10.58 -1.02 -15.40
N MET A 340 11.49 -0.40 -16.14
CA MET A 340 12.44 -1.11 -17.00
C MET A 340 13.42 -1.98 -16.19
N VAL A 341 13.88 -1.50 -15.03
CA VAL A 341 14.72 -2.29 -14.11
C VAL A 341 13.96 -3.49 -13.55
N VAL A 342 12.70 -3.30 -13.14
CA VAL A 342 11.83 -4.38 -12.62
C VAL A 342 11.68 -5.49 -13.66
N ARG A 343 11.29 -5.15 -14.90
CA ARG A 343 11.13 -6.12 -15.99
C ARG A 343 12.42 -6.88 -16.30
N SER A 344 13.57 -6.22 -16.19
CA SER A 344 14.89 -6.84 -16.43
C SER A 344 15.33 -7.76 -15.29
N SER A 345 14.93 -7.46 -14.05
CA SER A 345 15.34 -8.19 -12.84
C SER A 345 14.68 -9.56 -12.69
N LYS A 346 13.55 -9.80 -13.37
CA LYS A 346 12.70 -11.00 -13.20
C LYS A 346 12.31 -11.26 -11.74
N ALA A 347 12.25 -10.22 -10.91
CA ALA A 347 11.80 -10.31 -9.52
C ALA A 347 10.31 -10.00 -9.40
N ALA A 348 9.58 -10.73 -8.56
CA ALA A 348 8.16 -10.44 -8.29
C ALA A 348 8.00 -9.11 -7.51
N ARG A 349 8.93 -8.85 -6.58
CA ARG A 349 9.13 -7.55 -5.93
C ARG A 349 10.58 -7.10 -6.08
N LEU A 350 10.79 -5.85 -6.46
CA LEU A 350 12.10 -5.19 -6.46
C LEU A 350 12.08 -4.01 -5.48
N ILE A 351 13.01 -4.00 -4.52
CA ILE A 351 13.20 -2.88 -3.59
C ILE A 351 14.43 -2.11 -4.06
N MET A 352 14.21 -0.96 -4.69
CA MET A 352 15.28 -0.07 -5.14
C MET A 352 15.71 0.85 -4.01
N VAL A 353 16.94 0.72 -3.51
CA VAL A 353 17.49 1.48 -2.38
C VAL A 353 18.48 2.52 -2.89
N PHE A 354 18.28 3.79 -2.54
CA PHE A 354 19.12 4.90 -2.98
C PHE A 354 20.08 5.33 -1.87
N LEU A 355 21.38 5.26 -2.17
CA LEU A 355 22.44 5.74 -1.28
C LEU A 355 22.61 7.26 -1.41
N ASP A 356 23.01 7.88 -0.31
CA ASP A 356 23.26 9.33 -0.23
C ASP A 356 24.66 9.66 0.31
N ALA A 357 24.87 10.91 0.74
CA ALA A 357 26.16 11.36 1.25
C ALA A 357 26.62 10.66 2.55
N SER A 358 25.70 10.12 3.35
CA SER A 358 26.04 9.42 4.59
C SER A 358 26.72 8.07 4.36
N HIS A 359 26.65 7.54 3.13
CA HIS A 359 27.15 6.23 2.75
C HIS A 359 28.50 6.29 2.00
N SER A 360 29.15 7.46 1.89
CA SER A 360 30.32 7.65 1.03
C SER A 360 31.55 6.87 1.46
N ASP A 361 31.71 6.64 2.77
CA ASP A 361 32.91 6.04 3.37
C ASP A 361 32.63 4.63 3.93
N THR A 362 31.49 4.03 3.55
CA THR A 362 31.02 2.75 4.09
C THR A 362 31.20 1.64 3.06
N SER A 363 31.65 0.46 3.51
CA SER A 363 31.77 -0.71 2.64
C SER A 363 30.41 -1.26 2.23
N MET A 364 30.36 -1.96 1.10
CA MET A 364 29.10 -2.55 0.63
C MET A 364 28.59 -3.66 1.53
N GLU A 365 29.50 -4.40 2.15
CA GLU A 365 29.20 -5.44 3.12
C GLU A 365 28.51 -4.86 4.37
N GLU A 366 28.95 -3.69 4.84
CA GLU A 366 28.31 -2.97 5.95
C GLU A 366 26.92 -2.45 5.59
N ILE A 367 26.77 -1.88 4.38
CA ILE A 367 25.46 -1.42 3.87
C ILE A 367 24.49 -2.59 3.76
N GLN A 368 24.91 -3.73 3.20
CA GLN A 368 24.06 -4.92 3.10
C GLN A 368 23.68 -5.48 4.48
N LYS A 369 24.63 -5.49 5.42
CA LYS A 369 24.39 -5.94 6.81
C LYS A 369 23.37 -5.06 7.53
N ASP A 370 23.43 -3.74 7.34
CA ASP A 370 22.50 -2.78 7.93
C ASP A 370 21.12 -2.81 7.24
N LEU A 371 21.06 -3.01 5.92
CA LEU A 371 19.81 -3.11 5.15
C LEU A 371 19.05 -4.42 5.35
N SER A 372 19.75 -5.54 5.48
CA SER A 372 19.15 -6.88 5.58
C SER A 372 18.00 -6.98 6.60
N PRO A 373 18.14 -6.54 7.87
CA PRO A 373 17.04 -6.57 8.83
C PRO A 373 15.87 -5.64 8.46
N LEU A 374 16.10 -4.57 7.71
CA LEU A 374 15.07 -3.59 7.31
C LEU A 374 14.22 -4.08 6.13
N VAL A 375 14.82 -4.83 5.21
CA VAL A 375 14.18 -5.29 3.97
C VAL A 375 13.60 -6.71 4.08
N THR A 376 14.11 -7.54 5.00
CA THR A 376 13.59 -8.90 5.20
C THR A 376 12.08 -8.92 5.54
N PRO A 377 11.55 -8.04 6.41
CA PRO A 377 10.11 -7.97 6.69
C PRO A 377 9.27 -7.52 5.49
N LEU A 378 9.89 -6.97 4.45
CA LEU A 378 9.22 -6.44 3.25
C LEU A 378 9.10 -7.48 2.13
N ALA A 379 9.62 -8.69 2.34
CA ALA A 379 9.46 -9.78 1.38
C ALA A 379 8.00 -10.30 1.39
N PRO A 380 7.40 -10.61 0.23
CA PRO A 380 6.05 -11.15 0.17
C PRO A 380 5.91 -12.52 0.87
N ALA A 381 4.74 -12.79 1.44
CA ALA A 381 4.37 -14.09 1.98
C ALA A 381 4.30 -15.13 0.83
N GLY A 382 5.14 -16.17 0.92
CA GLY A 382 5.37 -17.15 -0.14
C GLY A 382 6.84 -17.57 -0.30
N ASN A 383 7.77 -16.88 0.38
CA ASN A 383 9.18 -17.23 0.39
C ASN A 383 9.49 -18.39 1.36
N GLU A 384 8.71 -19.49 1.32
CA GLU A 384 8.87 -20.66 2.21
C GLU A 384 10.18 -21.44 1.97
N ASN A 385 10.87 -21.18 0.86
CA ASN A 385 12.12 -21.85 0.50
C ASN A 385 13.39 -21.30 1.17
N GLY A 386 13.28 -20.32 2.08
CA GLY A 386 14.46 -19.78 2.77
C GLY A 386 15.52 -19.19 1.83
N ALA A 387 15.14 -18.85 0.59
CA ALA A 387 16.04 -18.29 -0.39
C ALA A 387 16.47 -16.88 0.05
N GLN A 388 17.78 -16.69 0.18
CA GLN A 388 18.37 -15.40 0.54
C GLN A 388 17.96 -14.34 -0.49
N ILE A 389 17.46 -13.19 -0.03
CA ILE A 389 17.09 -12.08 -0.90
C ILE A 389 18.37 -11.57 -1.59
N PRO A 390 18.46 -11.63 -2.93
CA PRO A 390 19.65 -11.19 -3.64
C PRO A 390 19.78 -9.67 -3.56
N PHE A 391 21.01 -9.22 -3.29
CA PHE A 391 21.41 -7.83 -3.44
C PHE A 391 22.06 -7.65 -4.81
N MET A 392 21.47 -6.76 -5.61
CA MET A 392 22.00 -6.30 -6.88
C MET A 392 22.45 -4.85 -6.73
N MET A 393 23.44 -4.44 -7.51
CA MET A 393 23.87 -3.05 -7.58
C MET A 393 23.86 -2.58 -9.02
N ALA A 394 23.53 -1.30 -9.21
CA ALA A 394 23.77 -0.60 -10.44
C ALA A 394 25.29 -0.51 -10.76
N SER A 395 25.86 -1.53 -11.41
CA SER A 395 27.27 -1.56 -11.86
C SER A 395 27.58 -0.39 -12.80
N GLU A 396 28.79 0.20 -12.76
CA GLU A 396 29.18 1.27 -13.70
C GLU A 396 28.85 0.90 -15.15
N GLY A 397 28.85 -0.40 -15.46
CA GLY A 397 28.44 -0.93 -16.76
C GLY A 397 29.43 -0.54 -17.86
N LEU A 398 30.53 0.10 -17.49
CA LEU A 398 31.60 0.56 -18.36
C LEU A 398 32.80 -0.37 -18.19
N LYS A 399 33.13 -1.07 -19.26
CA LYS A 399 34.34 -1.88 -19.39
C LYS A 399 35.58 -0.99 -19.55
N GLU A 400 35.45 0.11 -20.29
CA GLU A 400 36.55 1.06 -20.54
C GLU A 400 36.02 2.49 -20.69
N ARG A 401 36.82 3.47 -20.26
CA ARG A 401 36.50 4.90 -20.32
C ARG A 401 37.72 5.71 -20.73
N ASN A 402 37.61 6.49 -21.80
CA ASN A 402 38.66 7.36 -22.30
C ASN A 402 38.15 8.78 -22.53
N ILE A 403 38.79 9.78 -21.92
CA ILE A 403 38.39 11.19 -22.08
C ILE A 403 39.05 11.75 -23.34
N ILE A 404 38.22 12.13 -24.32
CA ILE A 404 38.67 12.69 -25.60
C ILE A 404 38.89 14.19 -25.49
N HIS A 405 38.00 14.89 -24.80
CA HIS A 405 38.09 16.33 -24.66
C HIS A 405 37.44 16.81 -23.36
N LYS A 406 38.03 17.83 -22.74
CA LYS A 406 37.50 18.46 -21.54
C LYS A 406 37.59 19.97 -21.67
N VAL A 407 36.46 20.65 -21.54
CA VAL A 407 36.36 22.11 -21.55
C VAL A 407 35.63 22.60 -20.31
N THR A 408 35.77 23.88 -19.98
CA THR A 408 35.10 24.47 -18.82
C THR A 408 34.32 25.70 -19.26
N SER A 409 33.06 25.76 -18.85
CA SER A 409 32.15 26.88 -19.08
C SER A 409 31.72 27.48 -17.75
N SER A 410 31.64 28.82 -17.68
CA SER A 410 31.13 29.53 -16.51
C SER A 410 29.65 29.22 -16.22
N LEU A 411 28.88 28.83 -17.24
CA LEU A 411 27.46 28.51 -17.13
C LEU A 411 27.23 27.06 -16.71
N THR A 412 27.86 26.10 -17.39
CA THR A 412 27.56 24.66 -17.26
C THR A 412 28.64 23.86 -16.53
N GLY A 413 29.67 24.50 -15.99
CA GLY A 413 30.80 23.82 -15.38
C GLY A 413 31.66 23.11 -16.41
N SER A 414 32.35 22.04 -16.01
CA SER A 414 33.14 21.26 -16.97
C SER A 414 32.25 20.43 -17.89
N ILE A 415 32.65 20.33 -19.15
CA ILE A 415 32.00 19.54 -20.19
C ILE A 415 33.04 18.55 -20.70
N ILE A 416 32.69 17.27 -20.69
CA ILE A 416 33.55 16.15 -21.05
C ILE A 416 32.96 15.47 -22.27
N VAL A 417 33.81 15.23 -23.27
CA VAL A 417 33.55 14.28 -24.34
C VAL A 417 34.39 13.04 -24.06
N GLU A 418 33.76 11.89 -23.92
CA GLU A 418 34.44 10.64 -23.58
C GLU A 418 33.95 9.47 -24.41
N ASP A 419 34.85 8.54 -24.68
CA ASP A 419 34.60 7.27 -25.32
C ASP A 419 34.45 6.20 -24.24
N VAL A 420 33.36 5.44 -24.30
CA VAL A 420 33.01 4.41 -23.32
C VAL A 420 32.67 3.09 -24.00
N ILE A 421 33.07 1.98 -23.37
CA ILE A 421 32.72 0.63 -23.79
C ILE A 421 31.85 0.03 -22.69
N TYR A 422 30.70 -0.52 -23.04
CA TYR A 422 29.79 -1.12 -22.06
C TYR A 422 30.09 -2.61 -21.82
N GLU A 423 29.90 -3.11 -20.60
CA GLU A 423 30.14 -4.52 -20.23
C GLU A 423 29.13 -5.50 -20.84
N ASN A 424 27.86 -5.08 -21.01
CA ASN A 424 26.80 -5.87 -21.61
C ASN A 424 25.96 -4.99 -22.56
N VAL A 425 26.12 -5.18 -23.87
CA VAL A 425 25.29 -4.51 -24.88
C VAL A 425 24.15 -5.43 -25.28
N ASP A 426 22.93 -4.89 -25.31
CA ASP A 426 21.68 -5.60 -25.66
C ASP A 426 21.84 -6.53 -26.87
N SER A 427 21.29 -7.74 -26.75
CA SER A 427 21.35 -8.84 -27.70
C SER A 427 20.89 -8.47 -29.13
N LYS A 428 20.06 -7.43 -29.28
CA LYS A 428 19.63 -6.86 -30.58
C LYS A 428 20.67 -5.97 -31.26
N VAL A 429 21.62 -5.41 -30.52
CA VAL A 429 22.69 -4.55 -31.06
C VAL A 429 23.96 -5.37 -31.33
N SER A 430 24.25 -6.35 -30.46
CA SER A 430 25.37 -7.29 -30.64
C SER A 430 25.26 -8.14 -31.91
N CYS A 431 24.05 -8.44 -32.40
CA CYS A 431 23.87 -9.20 -33.63
C CYS A 431 24.14 -8.41 -34.93
N MET A 432 24.26 -7.08 -34.88
CA MET A 432 24.65 -6.28 -36.04
C MET A 432 26.17 -6.19 -36.25
N PHE A 433 26.98 -6.44 -35.21
CA PHE A 433 28.45 -6.31 -35.26
C PHE A 433 29.13 -7.45 -34.46
N PRO A 434 29.24 -8.66 -35.03
CA PRO A 434 29.55 -9.88 -34.27
C PRO A 434 30.98 -10.02 -33.71
N SER A 435 31.83 -8.99 -33.81
CA SER A 435 33.26 -9.15 -33.49
C SER A 435 34.01 -7.85 -33.18
N ARG A 436 33.33 -6.80 -32.69
CA ARG A 436 33.99 -5.56 -32.25
C ARG A 436 33.39 -5.05 -30.95
N GLU A 437 34.25 -4.66 -30.02
CA GLU A 437 33.85 -3.87 -28.86
C GLU A 437 33.24 -2.55 -29.38
N LEU A 438 32.00 -2.29 -28.99
CA LEU A 438 31.26 -1.12 -29.41
C LEU A 438 31.70 0.07 -28.55
N VAL A 439 32.36 1.04 -29.20
CA VAL A 439 32.81 2.27 -28.55
C VAL A 439 31.75 3.35 -28.76
N PHE A 440 31.24 3.90 -27.68
CA PHE A 440 30.26 4.99 -27.68
C PHE A 440 30.94 6.29 -27.28
N ARG A 441 30.73 7.36 -28.04
CA ARG A 441 31.15 8.70 -27.66
C ARG A 441 29.98 9.42 -27.02
N ARG A 442 30.16 9.87 -25.78
CA ARG A 442 29.15 10.62 -25.03
C ARG A 442 29.63 12.01 -24.61
N LEU A 443 28.68 12.94 -24.56
CA LEU A 443 28.86 14.30 -24.06
C LEU A 443 28.25 14.40 -22.66
N VAL A 444 29.08 14.73 -21.67
CA VAL A 444 28.74 14.79 -20.25
C VAL A 444 29.01 16.20 -19.72
N PHE A 445 28.06 16.77 -18.98
CA PHE A 445 28.24 18.04 -18.30
C PHE A 445 28.46 17.77 -16.81
N GLU A 446 29.61 18.08 -16.21
CA GLU A 446 29.90 17.77 -14.79
C GLU A 446 28.91 18.45 -13.83
N ARG A 447 28.47 19.68 -14.12
CA ARG A 447 27.46 20.38 -13.30
C ARG A 447 26.06 19.76 -13.40
N ALA A 448 25.82 19.00 -14.48
CA ALA A 448 24.60 18.27 -14.76
C ALA A 448 24.93 16.81 -15.11
N ALA A 449 25.81 16.16 -14.32
CA ALA A 449 26.34 14.82 -14.61
C ALA A 449 25.25 13.73 -14.72
N ASN A 450 24.03 14.10 -14.32
CA ASN A 450 22.82 13.30 -14.31
C ASN A 450 22.08 13.29 -15.67
N LEU A 451 22.53 14.08 -16.66
CA LEU A 451 21.97 14.16 -18.01
C LEU A 451 23.08 13.83 -19.01
N VAL A 452 23.07 12.61 -19.56
CA VAL A 452 23.79 12.33 -20.81
C VAL A 452 22.99 13.01 -21.91
N GLN A 453 23.50 14.11 -22.45
CA GLN A 453 22.76 14.91 -23.42
C GLN A 453 22.91 14.38 -24.84
N SER A 454 23.94 13.57 -25.11
CA SER A 454 24.18 12.94 -26.41
C SER A 454 25.10 11.73 -26.27
N GLU A 455 24.73 10.61 -26.88
CA GLU A 455 25.56 9.41 -27.03
C GLU A 455 25.49 8.93 -28.48
N ALA A 456 26.63 8.53 -29.06
CA ALA A 456 26.70 8.02 -30.42
C ALA A 456 27.69 6.86 -30.54
N LEU A 457 27.33 5.83 -31.29
CA LEU A 457 28.22 4.72 -31.63
C LEU A 457 29.28 5.18 -32.65
N LEU A 458 30.56 4.92 -32.37
CA LEU A 458 31.65 5.19 -33.31
C LEU A 458 31.79 4.05 -34.33
N LYS A 459 31.66 4.37 -35.62
CA LYS A 459 32.06 3.45 -36.71
C LYS A 459 33.55 3.61 -36.95
N GLY A 460 34.34 2.56 -36.74
CA GLY A 460 35.78 2.59 -36.99
C GLY A 460 36.09 2.90 -38.46
N GLU A 461 37.01 3.84 -38.70
CA GLU A 461 37.57 4.12 -40.02
C GLU A 461 38.37 2.91 -40.50
N LEU A 462 38.13 2.47 -41.74
CA LEU A 462 38.97 1.49 -42.42
C LEU A 462 40.34 2.12 -42.70
N LEU A 463 41.34 1.80 -41.89
CA LEU A 463 42.74 2.00 -42.28
C LEU A 463 43.03 1.13 -43.53
N PRO A 464 43.51 1.70 -44.65
CA PRO A 464 43.75 0.94 -45.87
C PRO A 464 44.92 -0.02 -45.66
N THR A 465 44.61 -1.32 -45.59
CA THR A 465 45.61 -2.38 -45.43
C THR A 465 46.38 -2.54 -46.74
N LYS A 466 47.70 -2.28 -46.69
CA LYS A 466 48.63 -2.63 -47.76
C LYS A 466 48.54 -4.14 -48.04
N LEU A 467 48.13 -4.49 -49.25
CA LEU A 467 48.16 -5.87 -49.75
C LEU A 467 49.62 -6.28 -49.99
N VAL A 468 50.13 -7.17 -49.13
CA VAL A 468 51.29 -8.02 -49.41
C VAL A 468 50.77 -9.38 -49.89
N SER A 469 51.39 -9.84 -50.97
CA SER A 469 51.14 -11.03 -51.77
C SER A 469 51.24 -12.37 -51.03
N GLU A 470 50.44 -13.35 -51.45
CA GLU A 470 50.83 -14.72 -51.90
C GLU A 470 49.56 -15.52 -52.24
N SER A 471 49.23 -15.73 -53.51
CA SER A 471 49.59 -16.87 -54.36
C SER A 471 48.95 -18.22 -53.96
N GLY A 472 48.01 -18.69 -54.79
CA GLY A 472 47.36 -20.01 -54.66
C GLY A 472 46.50 -20.33 -55.89
N ARG A 473 47.09 -21.06 -56.84
CA ARG A 473 46.60 -21.42 -58.19
C ARG A 473 45.33 -22.30 -58.21
N LYS A 474 44.47 -22.10 -59.22
CA LYS A 474 44.08 -23.05 -60.32
C LYS A 474 42.94 -22.43 -61.16
N LYS A 475 43.20 -21.81 -62.32
CA LYS A 475 43.15 -22.34 -63.72
C LYS A 475 41.83 -23.02 -64.13
N ASN A 476 41.04 -22.40 -65.01
CA ASN A 476 40.97 -22.73 -66.45
C ASN A 476 39.95 -21.86 -67.23
N ASN A 477 40.43 -21.31 -68.37
CA ASN A 477 39.85 -21.19 -69.73
C ASN A 477 38.41 -20.65 -69.92
N ALA A 478 38.05 -19.80 -70.90
CA ALA A 478 38.69 -19.23 -72.08
C ALA A 478 37.84 -18.02 -72.57
N SER A 479 38.43 -16.86 -72.81
CA SER A 479 38.59 -16.18 -74.12
C SER A 479 37.39 -15.37 -74.68
N PRO A 480 37.64 -14.31 -75.48
CA PRO A 480 36.84 -13.08 -75.52
C PRO A 480 36.16 -12.84 -76.88
N LYS A 481 35.24 -11.87 -76.98
CA LYS A 481 35.23 -10.83 -78.04
C LYS A 481 34.03 -9.87 -78.01
N SER A 482 34.35 -8.69 -78.52
CA SER A 482 33.60 -7.47 -78.82
C SER A 482 32.40 -7.57 -79.76
N ARG A 483 31.45 -6.61 -79.61
CA ARG A 483 30.90 -5.64 -80.62
C ARG A 483 29.49 -5.21 -80.17
N LYS A 484 29.24 -3.92 -79.84
CA LYS A 484 28.90 -2.73 -80.68
C LYS A 484 27.51 -2.75 -81.35
N SER A 485 26.84 -1.60 -81.19
CA SER A 485 25.62 -1.01 -81.82
C SER A 485 24.29 -1.71 -81.53
N GLY A 486 23.29 -1.04 -80.94
CA GLY A 486 22.46 0.06 -81.46
C GLY A 486 21.00 -0.44 -81.33
N SER A 487 19.92 0.30 -81.08
CA SER A 487 19.56 1.69 -81.34
C SER A 487 18.32 2.07 -80.50
N GLN A 488 18.25 3.35 -80.14
CA GLN A 488 17.09 4.24 -79.95
C GLN A 488 15.67 3.71 -80.24
N ARG A 489 14.72 4.07 -79.34
CA ARG A 489 13.67 5.12 -79.49
C ARG A 489 12.76 5.06 -78.25
N HIS A 490 12.57 6.12 -77.46
CA HIS A 490 11.65 7.29 -77.67
C HIS A 490 10.21 6.83 -77.94
N ASN A 491 9.13 7.35 -77.37
CA ASN A 491 8.76 8.55 -76.60
C ASN A 491 7.41 8.14 -75.90
N VAL A 492 6.78 8.89 -75.00
CA VAL A 492 6.47 10.32 -74.92
C VAL A 492 6.31 10.70 -73.46
#